data_AF-A0A2K6T5U2-F1
#
_entry.id   AF-A0A2K6T5U2-F1
#
_cell.length_a   1.000
_cell.length_b   1.000
_cell.length_c   1.000
_cell.angle_alpha   90.00
_cell.angle_beta   90.00
_cell.angle_gamma   90.00
#
_symmetry.space_group_name_H-M   'P 1'
#
loop_
_entity.id
_entity.type
_entity.pdbx_description
1 polymer ?
#
loop_
_entity_poly.entity_id
_entity_poly.type
_entity_poly.pdbx_seq_one_letter_code
_entity_poly.pdbx_strand_id
1 'polypeptide(L)'
;DGEDEGARPAPWRDARDLPDEPDEPVDRQQYLRQEVLRRAEATAASTSRSLTLMYESEKVGVASSEELARQRGVLERTEKMVDKMDQDLKISQKHINSIKSVFGGLVNYFKSKPAETSAEQNGTLVSQPNSRLKEAISTSKEQEVKYQASHPNLRKLDDTDPIPRGAGSAVSTDAYPKNPHLRAYHEKIDSNLDELSMGLGRLKDIALGIQTEIEEQDDILDRLTTKVDKLDVNIKSTERKVRQL
;
A
#
# COMPACT_ATOMS: atom_id res chain seq x y z
N ASP A 1 -47.42 -23.96 -64.84
CA ASP A 1 -48.86 -24.12 -65.12
C ASP A 1 -49.60 -24.69 -63.94
N GLY A 2 -50.56 -23.91 -63.46
CA GLY A 2 -51.39 -24.20 -62.30
C GLY A 2 -51.93 -22.89 -61.72
N GLU A 3 -52.63 -22.11 -62.55
CA GLU A 3 -53.47 -21.01 -62.11
C GLU A 3 -54.67 -21.58 -61.34
N ASP A 4 -55.02 -21.00 -60.19
CA ASP A 4 -56.40 -20.98 -59.71
C ASP A 4 -56.68 -19.67 -58.97
N GLU A 5 -57.73 -19.00 -59.43
CA GLU A 5 -58.17 -17.69 -59.02
C GLU A 5 -59.05 -17.75 -57.77
N GLY A 6 -59.02 -16.67 -56.97
CA GLY A 6 -60.23 -16.19 -56.29
C GLY A 6 -60.34 -16.44 -54.79
N ALA A 7 -59.78 -15.54 -53.99
CA ALA A 7 -60.28 -15.25 -52.65
C ALA A 7 -60.55 -13.74 -52.50
N ARG A 8 -61.81 -13.41 -52.22
CA ARG A 8 -62.36 -12.04 -52.09
C ARG A 8 -61.64 -11.23 -51.01
N PRO A 9 -61.50 -9.89 -51.14
CA PRO A 9 -60.89 -9.06 -50.11
C PRO A 9 -61.78 -9.03 -48.85
N ALA A 10 -61.16 -9.21 -47.69
CA ALA A 10 -61.80 -9.12 -46.38
C ALA A 10 -62.40 -7.71 -46.16
N PRO A 11 -63.53 -7.59 -45.45
CA PRO A 11 -64.20 -6.31 -45.23
C PRO A 11 -63.34 -5.39 -44.37
N TRP A 12 -63.27 -4.12 -44.77
CA TRP A 12 -62.60 -3.03 -44.08
C TRP A 12 -63.05 -2.96 -42.61
N ARG A 13 -62.12 -3.20 -41.67
CA ARG A 13 -62.33 -2.83 -40.27
C ARG A 13 -62.25 -1.31 -40.17
N ASP A 14 -63.35 -0.70 -39.76
CA ASP A 14 -63.47 0.73 -39.45
C ASP A 14 -62.46 1.08 -38.35
N ALA A 15 -61.75 2.21 -38.49
CA ALA A 15 -60.70 2.68 -37.58
C ALA A 15 -61.26 3.22 -36.25
N ARG A 16 -62.43 2.71 -35.83
CA ARG A 16 -63.18 3.15 -34.66
C ARG A 16 -63.43 2.05 -33.61
N ASP A 17 -62.97 0.83 -33.87
CA ASP A 17 -62.93 -0.26 -32.87
C ASP A 17 -61.48 -0.54 -32.45
N LEU A 18 -60.80 0.48 -31.93
CA LEU A 18 -59.60 0.28 -31.11
C LEU A 18 -60.08 0.04 -29.67
N PRO A 19 -59.73 -1.08 -29.02
CA PRO A 19 -59.92 -1.19 -27.57
C PRO A 19 -59.10 -0.08 -26.92
N ASP A 20 -59.69 0.61 -25.95
CA ASP A 20 -59.03 1.62 -25.12
C ASP A 20 -57.61 1.17 -24.75
N GLU A 21 -56.63 1.91 -25.25
CA GLU A 21 -55.20 1.69 -25.03
C GLU A 21 -54.93 1.86 -23.52
N PRO A 22 -54.43 0.83 -22.81
CA PRO A 22 -54.22 0.92 -21.38
C PRO A 22 -52.99 1.79 -21.09
N ASP A 23 -53.13 2.88 -20.33
CA ASP A 23 -52.18 3.64 -19.48
C ASP A 23 -50.63 3.47 -19.63
N GLU A 24 -50.10 3.16 -20.82
CA GLU A 24 -48.69 2.83 -21.11
C GLU A 24 -47.63 3.91 -20.77
N PRO A 25 -47.86 5.23 -20.99
CA PRO A 25 -46.81 6.23 -20.81
C PRO A 25 -46.49 6.53 -19.34
N VAL A 26 -47.47 6.37 -18.43
CA VAL A 26 -47.30 6.64 -17.00
C VAL A 26 -46.47 5.53 -16.35
N ASP A 27 -46.73 4.28 -16.69
CA ASP A 27 -45.99 3.11 -16.19
C ASP A 27 -44.53 3.13 -16.64
N ARG A 28 -44.27 3.50 -17.91
CA ARG A 28 -42.90 3.65 -18.42
C ARG A 28 -42.12 4.74 -17.69
N GLN A 29 -42.76 5.88 -17.38
CA GLN A 29 -42.09 6.97 -16.67
C GLN A 29 -41.76 6.59 -15.22
N GLN A 30 -42.65 5.86 -14.55
CA GLN A 30 -42.41 5.36 -13.19
C GLN A 30 -41.27 4.33 -13.16
N TYR A 31 -41.27 3.38 -14.09
CA TYR A 31 -40.21 2.39 -14.24
C TYR A 31 -38.84 3.06 -14.43
N LEU A 32 -38.74 4.05 -15.33
CA LEU A 32 -37.50 4.78 -15.57
C LEU A 32 -36.99 5.52 -14.32
N ARG A 33 -37.90 6.13 -13.55
CA ARG A 33 -37.53 6.78 -12.28
C ARG A 33 -37.00 5.77 -11.26
N GLN A 34 -37.64 4.62 -11.14
CA GLN A 34 -37.20 3.55 -10.25
C GLN A 34 -35.83 3.01 -10.66
N GLU A 35 -35.59 2.80 -11.95
CA GLU A 35 -34.31 2.31 -12.45
C GLU A 35 -33.18 3.32 -12.23
N VAL A 36 -33.43 4.63 -12.40
CA VAL A 36 -32.45 5.68 -12.08
C VAL A 36 -32.09 5.66 -10.59
N LEU A 37 -33.09 5.56 -9.70
CA LEU A 37 -32.86 5.48 -8.26
C LEU A 37 -32.05 4.22 -7.89
N ARG A 38 -32.43 3.06 -8.43
CA ARG A 38 -31.74 1.79 -8.22
C ARG A 38 -30.26 1.87 -8.65
N ARG A 39 -29.98 2.50 -9.80
CA ARG A 39 -28.61 2.70 -10.28
C ARG A 39 -27.81 3.65 -9.41
N ALA A 40 -28.42 4.74 -8.95
CA ALA A 40 -27.77 5.69 -8.05
C ALA A 40 -27.42 5.02 -6.71
N GLU A 41 -28.36 4.26 -6.14
CA GLU A 41 -28.12 3.47 -4.92
C GLU A 41 -27.00 2.44 -5.11
N ALA A 42 -27.05 1.66 -6.20
CA ALA A 42 -26.02 0.66 -6.50
C ALA A 42 -24.64 1.30 -6.67
N THR A 43 -24.57 2.48 -7.31
CA THR A 43 -23.33 3.25 -7.48
C THR A 43 -22.82 3.76 -6.14
N ALA A 44 -23.68 4.34 -5.30
CA ALA A 44 -23.32 4.81 -3.97
C ALA A 44 -22.81 3.68 -3.08
N ALA A 45 -23.45 2.51 -3.12
CA ALA A 45 -23.00 1.32 -2.40
C ALA A 45 -21.63 0.83 -2.94
N SER A 46 -21.42 0.92 -4.25
CA SER A 46 -20.13 0.57 -4.86
C SER A 46 -19.01 1.49 -4.44
N THR A 47 -19.22 2.81 -4.43
CA THR A 47 -18.20 3.76 -3.98
C THR A 47 -17.89 3.59 -2.49
N SER A 48 -18.90 3.30 -1.65
CA SER A 48 -18.66 2.98 -0.23
C SER A 48 -17.82 1.71 -0.03
N ARG A 49 -18.02 0.66 -0.84
CA ARG A 49 -17.17 -0.54 -0.81
C ARG A 49 -15.74 -0.24 -1.24
N SER A 50 -15.57 0.49 -2.36
CA SER A 50 -14.23 0.88 -2.83
C SER A 50 -13.47 1.69 -1.78
N LEU A 51 -14.17 2.59 -1.08
CA LEU A 51 -13.61 3.44 -0.04
C LEU A 51 -13.13 2.58 1.15
N THR A 52 -13.91 1.57 1.54
CA THR A 52 -13.50 0.58 2.56
C THR A 52 -12.23 -0.17 2.13
N LEU A 53 -12.19 -0.69 0.89
CA LEU A 53 -11.03 -1.42 0.36
C LEU A 53 -9.78 -0.55 0.27
N MET A 54 -9.94 0.73 -0.06
CA MET A 54 -8.85 1.69 -0.13
C MET A 54 -8.21 1.89 1.26
N TYR A 55 -9.00 2.08 2.31
CA TYR A 55 -8.46 2.21 3.67
C TYR A 55 -7.82 0.91 4.17
N GLU A 56 -8.38 -0.25 3.84
CA GLU A 56 -7.76 -1.54 4.15
C GLU A 56 -6.39 -1.68 3.44
N SER A 57 -6.32 -1.30 2.16
CA SER A 57 -5.08 -1.31 1.37
C SER A 57 -4.05 -0.35 1.97
N GLU A 58 -4.48 0.81 2.44
CA GLU A 58 -3.63 1.82 3.08
C GLU A 58 -3.01 1.26 4.37
N LYS A 59 -3.82 0.63 5.22
CA LYS A 59 -3.36 -0.02 6.45
C LYS A 59 -2.35 -1.13 6.19
N VAL A 60 -2.60 -1.98 5.19
CA VAL A 60 -1.66 -3.03 4.78
C VAL A 60 -0.37 -2.41 4.25
N GLY A 61 -0.46 -1.36 3.43
CA GLY A 61 0.69 -0.62 2.92
C GLY A 61 1.55 -0.04 4.04
N VAL A 62 0.94 0.59 5.04
CA VAL A 62 1.64 1.10 6.23
C VAL A 62 2.36 -0.02 6.98
N ALA A 63 1.66 -1.12 7.28
CA ALA A 63 2.25 -2.25 8.01
C ALA A 63 3.43 -2.87 7.24
N SER A 64 3.29 -3.01 5.92
CA SER A 64 4.36 -3.49 5.03
C SER A 64 5.57 -2.55 5.04
N SER A 65 5.32 -1.24 5.02
CA SER A 65 6.37 -0.22 5.03
C SER A 65 7.18 -0.23 6.33
N GLU A 66 6.50 -0.43 7.47
CA GLU A 66 7.18 -0.59 8.76
C GLU A 66 8.04 -1.85 8.82
N GLU A 67 7.57 -2.93 8.20
CA GLU A 67 8.34 -4.18 8.12
C GLU A 67 9.60 -4.00 7.26
N LEU A 68 9.51 -3.31 6.12
CA LEU A 68 10.69 -2.98 5.31
C LEU A 68 11.71 -2.17 6.11
N ALA A 69 11.26 -1.15 6.86
CA ALA A 69 12.15 -0.37 7.73
C ALA A 69 12.86 -1.25 8.78
N ARG A 70 12.16 -2.24 9.36
CA ARG A 70 12.76 -3.22 10.27
C ARG A 70 13.79 -4.11 9.56
N GLN A 71 13.48 -4.59 8.36
CA GLN A 71 14.35 -5.45 7.55
C GLN A 71 15.64 -4.74 7.17
N ARG A 72 15.59 -3.47 6.74
CA ARG A 72 16.78 -2.65 6.51
C ARG A 72 17.70 -2.61 7.73
N GLY A 73 17.14 -2.39 8.92
CA GLY A 73 17.93 -2.39 10.15
C GLY A 73 18.61 -3.74 10.43
N VAL A 74 18.02 -4.86 10.00
CA VAL A 74 18.66 -6.18 10.07
C VAL A 74 19.80 -6.27 9.05
N LEU A 75 19.59 -5.84 7.80
CA LEU A 75 20.62 -5.85 6.75
C LEU A 75 21.85 -5.01 7.14
N GLU A 76 21.65 -3.80 7.64
CA GLU A 76 22.73 -2.92 8.09
C GLU A 76 23.54 -3.52 9.25
N ARG A 77 22.87 -4.19 10.20
CA ARG A 77 23.56 -4.90 11.30
C ARG A 77 24.36 -6.08 10.78
N THR A 78 23.81 -6.83 9.83
CA THR A 78 24.51 -7.97 9.22
C THR A 78 25.74 -7.50 8.45
N GLU A 79 25.66 -6.40 7.69
CA GLU A 79 26.82 -5.83 7.00
C GLU A 79 27.94 -5.44 7.96
N LYS A 80 27.61 -4.73 9.05
CA LYS A 80 28.59 -4.38 10.10
C LYS A 80 29.22 -5.61 10.74
N MET A 81 28.43 -6.67 10.94
CA MET A 81 28.94 -7.93 11.50
C MET A 81 29.92 -8.60 10.55
N VAL A 82 29.63 -8.62 9.26
CA VAL A 82 30.53 -9.16 8.22
C VAL A 82 31.83 -8.36 8.15
N ASP A 83 31.76 -7.03 8.20
CA ASP A 83 32.94 -6.17 8.23
C ASP A 83 33.82 -6.44 9.48
N LYS A 84 33.19 -6.60 10.64
CA LYS A 84 33.89 -6.96 11.87
C LYS A 84 34.57 -8.33 11.76
N MET A 85 33.88 -9.33 11.20
CA MET A 85 34.47 -10.66 10.99
C MET A 85 35.68 -10.60 10.05
N ASP A 86 35.64 -9.79 8.98
CA ASP A 86 36.80 -9.64 8.09
C ASP A 86 37.99 -8.99 8.82
N GLN A 87 37.73 -8.00 9.69
CA GLN A 87 38.77 -7.39 10.52
C GLN A 87 39.35 -8.38 11.53
N ASP A 88 38.51 -9.14 12.23
CA ASP A 88 38.92 -10.15 13.22
C ASP A 88 39.74 -11.26 12.55
N LEU A 89 39.39 -11.68 11.33
CA LEU A 89 40.20 -12.62 10.55
C LEU A 89 41.55 -12.05 10.15
N LYS A 90 41.64 -10.78 9.74
CA LYS A 90 42.92 -10.13 9.45
C LYS A 90 43.83 -10.08 10.67
N ILE A 91 43.28 -9.79 11.84
CA ILE A 91 44.01 -9.83 13.12
C ILE A 91 44.48 -11.26 13.40
N SER A 92 43.58 -12.24 13.29
CA SER A 92 43.88 -13.67 13.47
C SER A 92 45.01 -14.13 12.54
N GLN A 93 45.00 -13.67 11.28
CA GLN A 93 46.04 -13.99 10.31
C GLN A 93 47.42 -13.44 10.71
N LYS A 94 47.48 -12.24 11.29
CA LYS A 94 48.72 -11.67 11.84
C LYS A 94 49.25 -12.51 13.00
N HIS A 95 48.36 -12.95 13.91
CA HIS A 95 48.74 -13.83 15.01
C HIS A 95 49.29 -15.19 14.52
N ILE A 96 48.60 -15.84 13.58
CA ILE A 96 49.06 -17.09 12.94
C ILE A 96 50.46 -16.92 12.33
N ASN A 97 50.70 -15.82 11.62
CA ASN A 97 52.02 -15.54 11.03
C ASN A 97 53.08 -15.30 12.11
N SER A 98 52.73 -14.66 13.23
CA SER A 98 53.66 -14.47 14.36
C SER A 98 54.02 -15.78 15.07
N ILE A 99 53.09 -16.74 15.17
CA ILE A 99 53.32 -18.07 15.78
C ILE A 99 54.33 -18.88 14.95
N LYS A 100 54.28 -18.82 13.62
CA LYS A 100 55.33 -19.42 12.76
C LYS A 100 56.73 -18.84 13.03
N SER A 101 56.80 -17.56 13.43
CA SER A 101 58.06 -16.82 13.59
C SER A 101 58.77 -17.09 14.93
N VAL A 102 58.05 -17.51 15.97
CA VAL A 102 58.62 -17.74 17.32
C VAL A 102 59.36 -19.08 17.49
N PHE A 103 59.36 -19.96 16.48
CA PHE A 103 60.26 -21.12 16.44
C PHE A 103 61.70 -20.80 15.99
N GLY A 104 62.04 -19.52 15.81
CA GLY A 104 63.39 -19.09 15.35
C GLY A 104 63.97 -17.80 15.94
N GLY A 105 63.40 -17.20 16.99
CA GLY A 105 63.89 -15.89 17.47
C GLY A 105 63.62 -15.57 18.94
N LEU A 106 64.47 -16.08 19.83
CA LEU A 106 64.48 -15.78 21.28
C LEU A 106 65.06 -14.40 21.66
N VAL A 107 64.93 -13.34 20.85
CA VAL A 107 65.38 -12.00 21.29
C VAL A 107 64.54 -10.87 20.68
N ASN A 108 63.40 -10.55 21.27
CA ASN A 108 62.91 -9.17 21.23
C ASN A 108 62.09 -8.83 22.48
N TYR A 109 62.80 -8.64 23.59
CA TYR A 109 62.28 -8.27 24.91
C TYR A 109 62.08 -6.76 25.10
N PHE A 110 61.82 -5.96 24.06
CA PHE A 110 61.63 -4.51 24.25
C PHE A 110 60.71 -3.88 23.20
N LYS A 111 59.43 -3.71 23.56
CA LYS A 111 58.73 -2.40 23.50
C LYS A 111 57.26 -2.50 23.92
N SER A 112 56.84 -1.43 24.59
CA SER A 112 55.65 -1.24 25.41
C SER A 112 54.30 -1.45 24.71
N LYS A 113 53.32 -1.88 25.52
CA LYS A 113 51.88 -2.00 25.19
C LYS A 113 51.33 -0.73 24.51
N PRO A 114 50.54 -0.84 23.43
CA PRO A 114 49.54 0.16 23.10
C PRO A 114 48.27 -0.09 23.92
N ALA A 115 47.64 1.02 24.33
CA ALA A 115 46.44 1.05 25.15
C ALA A 115 45.23 0.38 24.46
N GLU A 116 44.41 -0.26 25.29
CA GLU A 116 43.10 -0.80 24.93
C GLU A 116 42.22 0.34 24.38
N THR A 117 41.92 0.28 23.09
CA THR A 117 40.90 1.13 22.48
C THR A 117 39.53 0.58 22.86
N SER A 118 38.80 1.40 23.60
CA SER A 118 37.42 1.23 24.06
C SER A 118 36.50 0.56 23.04
N ALA A 119 35.75 -0.42 23.52
CA ALA A 119 34.59 -0.98 22.84
C ALA A 119 33.59 0.14 22.52
N GLU A 120 33.39 0.42 21.23
CA GLU A 120 32.29 1.27 20.78
C GLU A 120 30.97 0.63 21.18
N GLN A 121 30.23 1.37 22.00
CA GLN A 121 28.88 1.02 22.41
C GLN A 121 28.03 0.91 21.15
N ASN A 122 27.46 -0.27 20.93
CA ASN A 122 26.34 -0.50 20.02
C ASN A 122 25.15 0.34 20.51
N GLY A 123 25.15 1.63 20.18
CA GLY A 123 23.97 2.47 20.26
C GLY A 123 22.97 1.94 19.25
N THR A 124 21.77 1.65 19.74
CA THR A 124 20.58 1.26 18.97
C THR A 124 20.27 2.33 17.92
N LEU A 125 20.97 2.31 16.80
CA LEU A 125 20.57 3.00 15.59
C LEU A 125 19.32 2.28 15.10
N VAL A 126 18.16 2.81 15.50
CA VAL A 126 16.92 2.56 14.78
C VAL A 126 17.18 3.09 13.38
N SER A 127 17.51 2.19 12.46
CA SER A 127 17.65 2.48 11.04
C SER A 127 16.41 3.27 10.64
N GLN A 128 16.62 4.53 10.26
CA GLN A 128 15.51 5.40 9.88
C GLN A 128 15.07 4.93 8.50
N PRO A 129 13.77 4.63 8.29
CA PRO A 129 13.27 4.49 6.93
C PRO A 129 13.60 5.75 6.13
N ASN A 130 13.73 5.60 4.81
CA ASN A 130 13.86 6.74 3.91
C ASN A 130 12.80 7.82 4.24
N SER A 131 13.21 9.09 4.19
CA SER A 131 12.40 10.22 4.69
C SER A 131 11.03 10.31 4.02
N ARG A 132 10.95 9.91 2.75
CA ARG A 132 9.71 9.85 1.96
C ARG A 132 8.72 8.81 2.46
N LEU A 133 9.16 7.58 2.75
CA LEU A 133 8.28 6.54 3.28
C LEU A 133 7.81 6.88 4.69
N LYS A 134 8.69 7.48 5.50
CA LYS A 134 8.33 7.94 6.85
C LYS A 134 7.22 8.99 6.81
N GLU A 135 7.31 9.95 5.90
CA GLU A 135 6.28 10.97 5.69
C GLU A 135 4.97 10.34 5.21
N ALA A 136 5.02 9.47 4.20
CA ALA A 136 3.85 8.76 3.67
C ALA A 136 3.14 7.91 4.73
N ILE A 137 3.88 7.20 5.59
CA ILE A 137 3.32 6.45 6.72
C ILE A 137 2.66 7.40 7.72
N SER A 138 3.29 8.53 8.03
CA SER A 138 2.80 9.45 9.06
C SER A 138 1.50 10.13 8.63
N THR A 139 1.43 10.60 7.39
CA THR A 139 0.22 11.22 6.81
C THR A 139 -0.92 10.20 6.72
N SER A 140 -0.59 8.96 6.36
CA SER A 140 -1.53 7.85 6.31
C SER A 140 -2.12 7.51 7.69
N LYS A 141 -1.29 7.36 8.72
CA LYS A 141 -1.74 7.07 10.09
C LYS A 141 -2.62 8.17 10.68
N GLU A 142 -2.31 9.43 10.41
CA GLU A 142 -3.14 10.54 10.88
C GLU A 142 -4.55 10.47 10.30
N GLN A 143 -4.67 10.09 9.03
CA GLN A 143 -5.96 9.93 8.37
C GLN A 143 -6.68 8.65 8.83
N GLU A 144 -5.97 7.56 9.10
CA GLU A 144 -6.55 6.32 9.63
C GLU A 144 -7.28 6.58 10.96
N VAL A 145 -6.71 7.39 11.86
CA VAL A 145 -7.35 7.74 13.14
C VAL A 145 -8.66 8.51 12.93
N LYS A 146 -8.68 9.44 11.98
CA LYS A 146 -9.88 10.21 11.63
C LYS A 146 -10.97 9.31 11.05
N TYR A 147 -10.58 8.33 10.23
CA TYR A 147 -11.50 7.37 9.63
C TYR A 147 -12.04 6.35 10.65
N GLN A 148 -11.18 5.80 11.50
CA GLN A 148 -11.60 4.90 12.58
C GLN A 148 -12.61 5.58 13.52
N ALA A 149 -12.48 6.89 13.74
CA ALA A 149 -13.43 7.68 14.53
C ALA A 149 -14.77 7.93 13.80
N SER A 150 -14.81 7.87 12.46
CA SER A 150 -16.00 8.16 11.65
C SER A 150 -16.69 6.91 11.07
N HIS A 151 -16.13 5.71 11.24
CA HIS A 151 -16.62 4.52 10.53
C HIS A 151 -17.92 3.93 11.15
N PRO A 152 -19.01 3.81 10.36
CA PRO A 152 -20.28 3.25 10.84
C PRO A 152 -20.26 1.76 11.24
N ASN A 153 -19.22 0.99 10.89
CA ASN A 153 -19.10 -0.42 11.31
C ASN A 153 -18.60 -0.60 12.76
N LEU A 154 -18.19 0.48 13.46
CA LEU A 154 -17.84 0.48 14.89
C LEU A 154 -18.80 1.31 15.76
N ARG A 155 -19.60 2.20 15.16
CA ARG A 155 -20.81 2.73 15.80
C ARG A 155 -21.87 1.66 15.69
N LYS A 156 -22.17 0.97 16.80
CA LYS A 156 -23.41 0.19 16.92
C LYS A 156 -24.57 1.02 16.36
N LEU A 157 -25.47 0.35 15.65
CA LEU A 157 -26.77 0.85 15.24
C LEU A 157 -27.33 1.76 16.35
N ASP A 158 -27.37 3.05 16.07
CA ASP A 158 -28.41 3.90 16.61
C ASP A 158 -28.93 4.72 15.45
N ASP A 159 -30.20 4.50 15.19
CA ASP A 159 -30.98 5.00 14.09
C ASP A 159 -31.09 6.53 14.13
N THR A 160 -31.20 7.11 12.93
CA THR A 160 -31.75 8.46 12.68
C THR A 160 -31.09 9.61 13.43
N ASP A 161 -30.14 10.30 12.78
CA ASP A 161 -29.85 11.70 13.10
C ASP A 161 -30.17 12.63 11.92
N PRO A 162 -30.76 13.81 12.19
CA PRO A 162 -31.32 14.70 11.18
C PRO A 162 -30.22 15.52 10.49
N ILE A 163 -30.36 15.70 9.18
CA ILE A 163 -29.48 16.55 8.37
C ILE A 163 -29.44 17.97 8.97
N PRO A 164 -28.27 18.48 9.41
CA PRO A 164 -28.14 19.89 9.76
C PRO A 164 -28.21 20.69 8.46
N ARG A 165 -29.31 21.43 8.27
CA ARG A 165 -29.45 22.45 7.22
C ARG A 165 -28.49 23.60 7.56
N GLY A 166 -27.23 23.45 7.19
CA GLY A 166 -26.23 24.53 7.19
C GLY A 166 -26.52 25.47 6.03
N ALA A 167 -26.66 26.77 6.33
CA ALA A 167 -26.73 27.82 5.34
C ALA A 167 -25.38 27.94 4.61
N GLY A 168 -25.24 27.21 3.51
CA GLY A 168 -24.09 27.26 2.61
C GLY A 168 -24.52 27.75 1.24
N SER A 169 -23.78 28.73 0.72
CA SER A 169 -23.89 29.40 -0.57
C SER A 169 -24.56 28.61 -1.69
N ALA A 170 -25.56 29.22 -2.34
CA ALA A 170 -26.22 28.70 -3.53
C ALA A 170 -25.25 28.60 -4.72
N VAL A 171 -24.45 27.54 -4.76
CA VAL A 171 -23.86 27.02 -6.00
C VAL A 171 -25.01 26.42 -6.81
N SER A 172 -25.10 26.84 -8.07
CA SER A 172 -26.20 26.62 -9.00
C SER A 172 -26.91 25.28 -8.84
N THR A 173 -28.22 25.35 -8.62
CA THR A 173 -29.18 24.24 -8.46
C THR A 173 -29.32 23.31 -9.68
N ASP A 174 -28.48 23.47 -10.70
CA ASP A 174 -28.52 22.70 -11.95
C ASP A 174 -27.54 21.53 -12.00
N ALA A 175 -26.59 21.42 -11.05
CA ALA A 175 -25.64 20.30 -11.01
C ALA A 175 -26.25 19.00 -10.45
N TYR A 176 -27.22 19.10 -9.54
CA TYR A 176 -27.83 17.96 -8.87
C TYR A 176 -29.30 17.75 -9.25
N PRO A 177 -29.77 16.49 -9.34
CA PRO A 177 -31.16 16.20 -9.66
C PRO A 177 -32.17 16.85 -8.70
N LYS A 178 -33.34 17.23 -9.23
CA LYS A 178 -34.40 17.88 -8.44
C LYS A 178 -35.05 16.93 -7.42
N ASN A 179 -34.96 15.62 -7.64
CA ASN A 179 -35.46 14.62 -6.70
C ASN A 179 -34.54 14.54 -5.47
N PRO A 180 -35.07 14.74 -4.24
CA PRO A 180 -34.26 14.79 -3.03
C PRO A 180 -33.50 13.48 -2.74
N HIS A 181 -34.10 12.32 -3.00
CA HIS A 181 -33.43 11.03 -2.79
C HIS A 181 -32.28 10.83 -3.77
N LEU A 182 -32.50 11.20 -5.03
CA LEU A 182 -31.47 11.09 -6.05
C LEU A 182 -30.31 12.06 -5.78
N ARG A 183 -30.63 13.28 -5.33
CA ARG A 183 -29.62 14.25 -4.88
C ARG A 183 -28.76 13.69 -3.74
N ALA A 184 -29.37 13.11 -2.71
CA ALA A 184 -28.63 12.52 -1.59
C ALA A 184 -27.67 11.40 -2.06
N TYR A 185 -28.07 10.56 -3.02
CA TYR A 185 -27.17 9.56 -3.59
C TYR A 185 -26.00 10.18 -4.36
N HIS A 186 -26.26 11.20 -5.17
CA HIS A 186 -25.22 11.89 -5.92
C HIS A 186 -24.22 12.61 -4.98
N GLU A 187 -24.71 13.34 -3.97
CA GLU A 187 -23.86 13.98 -2.96
C GLU A 187 -22.98 12.95 -2.22
N LYS A 188 -23.56 11.79 -1.87
CA LYS A 188 -22.80 10.69 -1.26
C LYS A 188 -21.76 10.09 -2.21
N ILE A 189 -22.10 9.93 -3.49
CA ILE A 189 -21.16 9.43 -4.50
C ILE A 189 -19.99 10.39 -4.63
N ASP A 190 -20.25 11.69 -4.78
CA ASP A 190 -19.20 12.71 -4.95
C ASP A 190 -18.29 12.77 -3.72
N SER A 191 -18.87 12.79 -2.51
CA SER A 191 -18.09 12.72 -1.25
C SER A 191 -17.21 11.48 -1.18
N ASN A 192 -17.73 10.29 -1.55
CA ASN A 192 -16.93 9.07 -1.56
C ASN A 192 -15.82 9.13 -2.62
N LEU A 193 -16.07 9.74 -3.78
CA LEU A 193 -15.08 9.87 -4.85
C LEU A 193 -13.96 10.84 -4.50
N ASP A 194 -14.27 11.93 -3.79
CA ASP A 194 -13.28 12.87 -3.27
C ASP A 194 -12.36 12.18 -2.24
N GLU A 195 -12.95 11.44 -1.29
CA GLU A 195 -12.15 10.67 -0.32
C GLU A 195 -11.30 9.59 -1.00
N LEU A 196 -11.86 8.88 -1.98
CA LEU A 196 -11.13 7.90 -2.78
C LEU A 196 -9.96 8.54 -3.52
N SER A 197 -10.15 9.71 -4.13
CA SER A 197 -9.10 10.45 -4.82
C SER A 197 -7.94 10.79 -3.87
N MET A 198 -8.27 11.30 -2.68
CA MET A 198 -7.28 11.62 -1.66
C MET A 198 -6.54 10.38 -1.14
N GLY A 199 -7.25 9.29 -0.85
CA GLY A 199 -6.62 8.09 -0.31
C GLY A 199 -5.85 7.28 -1.35
N LEU A 200 -6.24 7.32 -2.63
CA LEU A 200 -5.41 6.82 -3.72
C LEU A 200 -4.11 7.63 -3.86
N GLY A 201 -4.15 8.94 -3.60
CA GLY A 201 -2.95 9.77 -3.48
C GLY A 201 -2.00 9.27 -2.39
N ARG A 202 -2.52 9.02 -1.18
CA ARG A 202 -1.72 8.47 -0.07
C ARG A 202 -1.17 7.08 -0.37
N LEU A 203 -1.98 6.19 -0.95
CA LEU A 203 -1.56 4.86 -1.39
C LEU A 203 -0.42 4.93 -2.40
N LYS A 204 -0.47 5.88 -3.34
CA LYS A 204 0.61 6.14 -4.29
C LYS A 204 1.88 6.58 -3.57
N ASP A 205 1.78 7.49 -2.60
CA ASP A 205 2.95 7.96 -1.85
C ASP A 205 3.60 6.83 -1.04
N ILE A 206 2.80 5.96 -0.41
CA ILE A 206 3.27 4.74 0.24
C ILE A 206 3.97 3.83 -0.77
N ALA A 207 3.33 3.55 -1.91
CA ALA A 207 3.89 2.66 -2.94
C ALA A 207 5.24 3.18 -3.47
N LEU A 208 5.36 4.48 -3.73
CA LEU A 208 6.63 5.09 -4.15
C LEU A 208 7.69 5.02 -3.04
N GLY A 209 7.30 5.24 -1.78
CA GLY A 209 8.22 5.11 -0.66
C GLY A 209 8.73 3.68 -0.46
N ILE A 210 7.85 2.68 -0.61
CA ILE A 210 8.18 1.25 -0.60
C ILE A 210 9.15 0.92 -1.74
N GLN A 211 8.88 1.39 -2.96
CA GLN A 211 9.74 1.18 -4.12
C GLN A 211 11.18 1.67 -3.85
N THR A 212 11.32 2.92 -3.36
CA THR A 212 12.63 3.47 -3.02
C THR A 212 13.31 2.70 -1.88
N GLU A 213 12.56 2.26 -0.87
CA GLU A 213 13.13 1.48 0.24
C GLU A 213 13.62 0.09 -0.22
N ILE A 214 12.93 -0.55 -1.17
CA ILE A 214 13.38 -1.81 -1.79
C ILE A 214 14.67 -1.60 -2.59
N GLU A 215 14.74 -0.55 -3.41
CA GLU A 215 15.94 -0.21 -4.19
C GLU A 215 17.15 0.03 -3.26
N GLU A 216 16.96 0.76 -2.15
CA GLU A 216 18.02 0.98 -1.16
C GLU A 216 18.45 -0.32 -0.45
N GLN A 217 17.52 -1.24 -0.19
CA GLN A 217 17.85 -2.55 0.39
C GLN A 217 18.59 -3.48 -0.58
N ASP A 218 18.26 -3.42 -1.87
CA ASP A 218 18.95 -4.17 -2.93
C ASP A 218 20.43 -3.81 -2.99
N ASP A 219 20.75 -2.50 -2.95
CA ASP A 219 22.12 -2.01 -2.85
C ASP A 219 22.87 -2.54 -1.62
N ILE A 220 22.19 -2.72 -0.48
CA ILE A 220 22.79 -3.29 0.74
C ILE A 220 23.04 -4.79 0.54
N LEU A 221 22.09 -5.52 -0.05
CA LEU A 221 22.21 -6.95 -0.33
C LEU A 221 23.37 -7.26 -1.27
N ASP A 222 23.58 -6.46 -2.33
CA ASP A 222 24.68 -6.64 -3.27
C ASP A 222 26.05 -6.46 -2.61
N ARG A 223 26.20 -5.40 -1.81
CA ARG A 223 27.42 -5.17 -1.03
C ARG A 223 27.64 -6.28 -0.02
N LEU A 224 26.60 -6.69 0.71
CA LEU A 224 26.67 -7.73 1.71
C LEU A 224 27.10 -9.05 1.09
N THR A 225 26.52 -9.44 -0.04
CA THR A 225 26.86 -10.65 -0.79
C THR A 225 28.35 -10.65 -1.16
N THR A 226 28.82 -9.55 -1.75
CA THR A 226 30.25 -9.39 -2.11
C THR A 226 31.17 -9.50 -0.88
N LYS A 227 30.80 -8.89 0.24
CA LYS A 227 31.56 -8.94 1.48
C LYS A 227 31.59 -10.35 2.08
N VAL A 228 30.47 -11.04 2.08
CA VAL A 228 30.34 -12.43 2.58
C VAL A 228 31.18 -13.39 1.74
N ASP A 229 31.13 -13.29 0.41
CA ASP A 229 31.94 -14.14 -0.48
C ASP A 229 33.44 -13.95 -0.22
N LYS A 230 33.87 -12.69 -0.07
CA LYS A 230 35.27 -12.38 0.28
C LYS A 230 35.64 -12.92 1.65
N LEU A 231 34.74 -12.78 2.64
CA LEU A 231 34.94 -13.30 3.99
C LEU A 231 35.11 -14.82 3.96
N ASP A 232 34.25 -15.55 3.24
CA ASP A 232 34.34 -17.01 3.11
C ASP A 232 35.68 -17.47 2.51
N VAL A 233 36.13 -16.81 1.43
CA VAL A 233 37.44 -17.08 0.82
C VAL A 233 38.58 -16.84 1.83
N ASN A 234 38.50 -15.76 2.60
CA ASN A 234 39.49 -15.43 3.63
C ASN A 234 39.49 -16.46 4.77
N ILE A 235 38.32 -16.88 5.25
CA ILE A 235 38.17 -17.93 6.28
C ILE A 235 38.82 -19.22 5.79
N LYS A 236 38.48 -19.70 4.59
CA LYS A 236 39.04 -20.92 4.00
C LYS A 236 40.57 -20.84 3.88
N SER A 237 41.10 -19.68 3.49
CA SER A 237 42.55 -19.45 3.39
C SER A 237 43.23 -19.49 4.76
N THR A 238 42.66 -18.83 5.77
CA THR A 238 43.17 -18.83 7.13
C THR A 238 43.09 -20.22 7.75
N GLU A 239 42.00 -20.96 7.56
CA GLU A 239 41.83 -22.34 8.04
C GLU A 239 42.94 -23.26 7.50
N ARG A 240 43.25 -23.19 6.20
CA ARG A 240 44.36 -23.94 5.60
C ARG A 240 45.71 -23.61 6.25
N LYS A 241 45.96 -22.33 6.54
CA LYS A 241 47.22 -21.92 7.19
C LYS A 241 47.30 -22.40 8.64
N VAL A 242 46.19 -22.41 9.37
CA VAL A 242 46.13 -22.96 10.73
C VAL A 242 46.41 -24.46 10.72
N ARG A 243 45.84 -25.22 9.76
CA ARG A 243 46.13 -26.65 9.62
C ARG A 243 47.59 -26.97 9.24
N GLN A 244 48.34 -25.97 8.76
CA GLN A 244 49.77 -26.07 8.43
C GLN A 244 50.69 -25.51 9.53
N LEU A 245 50.14 -25.01 10.64
CA LEU A 245 50.90 -24.74 11.86
C LEU A 245 51.15 -26.05 12.60
#